data_AF-A0AAV5BJ13-F1
#
_entry.id   AF-A0AAV5BJ13-F1
#
_cell.length_a   1.000
_cell.length_b   1.000
_cell.length_c   1.000
_cell.angle_alpha   90.00
_cell.angle_beta   90.00
_cell.angle_gamma   90.00
#
_symmetry.space_group_name_H-M   'P 1'
#
loop_
_entity.id
_entity.type
_entity.pdbx_description
1 polymer ?
#
loop_
_entity_poly.entity_id
_entity_poly.type
_entity_poly.pdbx_seq_one_letter_code
_entity_poly.pdbx_strand_id
1 'polypeptide(L)'
;MFYGPGGPYASFAGRDASRALANMSFEPDDLTGDVSVLGPLEIEALQEWEYKFKSKYVIIRTVKKTVSVAVADARTTLRTLIA
;
A
#
# COMPACT_ATOMS: atom_id res chain seq x y z
N MET A 1 -24.72 -0.07 5.57
CA MET A 1 -23.37 -0.07 6.19
C MET A 1 -22.38 -0.49 5.11
N PHE A 2 -21.38 0.34 4.75
CA PHE A 2 -20.50 0.06 3.60
C PHE A 2 -19.41 -0.98 3.87
N TYR A 3 -18.75 -0.87 5.03
CA TYR A 3 -17.61 -1.72 5.43
C TYR A 3 -17.99 -2.83 6.43
N GLY A 4 -19.27 -2.97 6.78
CA GLY A 4 -19.74 -4.01 7.70
C GLY A 4 -19.87 -5.38 7.00
N PRO A 5 -20.06 -6.48 7.76
CA PRO A 5 -20.30 -7.80 7.18
C PRO A 5 -21.42 -7.78 6.12
N GLY A 6 -21.15 -8.36 4.95
CA GLY A 6 -22.08 -8.36 3.80
C GLY A 6 -22.19 -7.04 3.04
N GLY A 7 -21.44 -6.00 3.43
CA GLY A 7 -21.34 -4.74 2.69
C GLY A 7 -20.43 -4.86 1.46
N PRO A 8 -20.60 -3.97 0.45
CA PRO A 8 -19.82 -4.01 -0.79
C PRO A 8 -18.32 -3.77 -0.56
N TYR A 9 -17.93 -3.13 0.55
CA TYR A 9 -16.55 -2.85 0.91
C TYR A 9 -16.11 -3.62 2.17
N ALA A 10 -16.80 -4.72 2.51
CA ALA A 10 -16.48 -5.54 3.68
C ALA A 10 -15.02 -6.04 3.65
N SER A 11 -14.48 -6.34 2.47
CA SER A 11 -13.09 -6.80 2.28
C SER A 11 -12.03 -5.77 2.69
N PHE A 12 -12.38 -4.47 2.70
CA PHE A 12 -11.47 -3.41 3.12
C PHE A 12 -11.43 -3.23 4.65
N ALA A 13 -12.39 -3.81 5.38
CA ALA A 13 -12.48 -3.65 6.82
C ALA A 13 -11.27 -4.28 7.54
N GLY A 14 -10.60 -3.49 8.38
CA GLY A 14 -9.49 -3.95 9.21
C GLY A 14 -8.17 -4.22 8.48
N ARG A 15 -8.07 -3.84 7.20
CA ARG A 15 -6.88 -4.03 6.36
C ARG A 15 -6.40 -2.70 5.80
N ASP A 16 -5.14 -2.65 5.39
CA ASP A 16 -4.65 -1.55 4.56
C ASP A 16 -5.05 -1.84 3.11
N ALA A 17 -5.97 -1.04 2.57
CA ALA A 17 -6.50 -1.18 1.22
C ALA A 17 -5.90 -0.15 0.26
N SER A 18 -4.74 0.43 0.58
CA SER A 18 -4.12 1.50 -0.22
C SER A 18 -3.93 1.09 -1.68
N ARG A 19 -3.38 -0.10 -1.95
CA ARG A 19 -3.21 -0.57 -3.34
C ARG A 19 -4.54 -0.84 -4.05
N ALA A 20 -5.47 -1.49 -3.37
CA ALA A 20 -6.82 -1.72 -3.89
C ALA A 20 -7.54 -0.42 -4.26
N LEU A 21 -7.44 0.62 -3.43
CA LEU A 21 -8.02 1.94 -3.71
C LEU A 21 -7.35 2.63 -4.90
N ALA A 22 -6.02 2.55 -4.98
CA ALA A 22 -5.25 3.10 -6.09
C ALA A 22 -5.63 2.48 -7.44
N ASN A 23 -5.78 1.14 -7.46
CA ASN A 23 -6.09 0.36 -8.67
C ASN A 23 -7.60 0.20 -8.93
N MET A 24 -8.47 0.75 -8.07
CA MET A 24 -9.92 0.51 -8.12
C MET A 24 -10.29 -1.00 -8.11
N SER A 25 -9.51 -1.79 -7.37
CA SER A 25 -9.58 -3.24 -7.34
C SER A 25 -10.26 -3.75 -6.06
N PHE A 26 -10.93 -4.90 -6.18
CA PHE A 26 -11.46 -5.67 -5.05
C PHE A 26 -10.76 -7.02 -4.91
N GLU A 27 -9.71 -7.26 -5.70
CA GLU A 27 -8.99 -8.52 -5.69
C GLU A 27 -8.25 -8.71 -4.35
N PRO A 28 -8.28 -9.92 -3.77
CA PRO A 28 -7.64 -10.20 -2.49
C PRO A 28 -6.15 -9.85 -2.47
N ASP A 29 -5.47 -10.03 -3.59
CA ASP A 29 -4.04 -9.73 -3.73
C ASP A 29 -3.78 -8.23 -3.60
N ASP A 30 -4.70 -7.37 -4.04
CA ASP A 30 -4.55 -5.92 -3.95
C ASP A 30 -4.87 -5.35 -2.56
N LEU A 31 -5.40 -6.15 -1.63
CA LEU A 31 -5.74 -5.75 -0.25
C LEU A 31 -4.49 -5.65 0.65
N THR A 32 -3.57 -4.77 0.25
CA THR A 32 -2.31 -4.51 0.93
C THR A 32 -1.96 -3.02 0.95
N GLY A 33 -1.14 -2.64 1.92
CA GLY A 33 -0.52 -1.32 2.03
C GLY A 33 0.76 -1.16 1.21
N ASP A 34 1.15 -2.19 0.46
CA ASP A 34 2.31 -2.10 -0.43
C ASP A 34 1.99 -1.31 -1.70
N VAL A 35 2.45 -0.05 -1.70
CA VAL A 35 2.31 0.89 -2.81
C VAL A 35 3.58 1.00 -3.67
N SER A 36 4.59 0.14 -3.44
CA SER A 36 5.88 0.21 -4.15
C SER A 36 5.77 -0.07 -5.65
N VAL A 37 4.72 -0.79 -6.07
CA VAL A 37 4.47 -1.18 -7.45
C VAL A 37 3.56 -0.21 -8.22
N LEU A 38 3.06 0.85 -7.56
CA LEU A 38 2.12 1.79 -8.16
C LEU A 38 2.83 2.79 -9.08
N GLY A 39 2.21 3.08 -10.22
CA GLY A 39 2.64 4.13 -11.13
C GLY A 39 2.12 5.51 -10.69
N PRO A 40 2.50 6.57 -11.44
CA PRO A 40 2.13 7.94 -11.08
C PRO A 40 0.62 8.19 -11.03
N LEU A 41 -0.14 7.59 -11.95
CA LEU A 41 -1.60 7.75 -12.03
C LEU A 41 -2.30 7.05 -10.86
N GLU A 42 -1.84 5.86 -10.49
CA GLU A 42 -2.38 5.12 -9.36
C GLU A 42 -2.08 5.85 -8.04
N ILE A 43 -0.90 6.48 -7.92
CA ILE A 43 -0.57 7.31 -6.76
C ILE A 43 -1.46 8.55 -6.68
N GLU A 44 -1.74 9.22 -7.79
CA GLU A 44 -2.68 10.35 -7.82
C GLU A 44 -4.09 9.92 -7.39
N ALA A 45 -4.59 8.81 -7.94
CA ALA A 45 -5.88 8.23 -7.54
C ALA A 45 -5.91 7.89 -6.04
N LEU A 46 -4.83 7.35 -5.48
CA LEU A 46 -4.71 7.07 -4.05
C LEU A 46 -4.78 8.34 -3.20
N GLN A 47 -4.13 9.43 -3.63
CA GLN A 47 -4.18 10.71 -2.91
C GLN A 47 -5.60 11.30 -2.91
N GLU A 48 -6.32 11.21 -4.03
CA GLU A 48 -7.72 11.62 -4.06
C GLU A 48 -8.59 10.81 -3.10
N TRP A 49 -8.37 9.49 -3.05
CA TRP A 49 -9.07 8.64 -2.09
C TRP A 49 -8.74 9.06 -0.66
N GLU A 50 -7.47 9.28 -0.34
CA GLU A 50 -7.06 9.75 0.98
C GLU A 50 -7.78 11.04 1.38
N TYR A 51 -7.91 12.00 0.47
CA TYR A 51 -8.66 13.24 0.70
C TYR A 51 -10.16 12.98 0.91
N LYS A 52 -10.78 12.12 0.11
CA LYS A 52 -12.18 11.70 0.27
C LYS A 52 -12.41 11.05 1.64
N PHE A 53 -11.48 10.21 2.09
CA PHE A 53 -11.56 9.59 3.43
C PHE A 53 -11.39 10.61 4.54
N LYS A 54 -10.40 11.52 4.45
CA LYS A 54 -10.15 12.58 5.44
C LYS A 54 -11.32 13.56 5.59
N SER A 55 -12.05 13.83 4.51
CA SER A 55 -13.21 14.72 4.56
C SER A 55 -14.46 14.07 5.18
N LYS A 56 -14.56 12.74 5.18
CA LYS A 56 -15.74 11.99 5.65
C LYS A 56 -15.55 11.29 6.99
N TYR A 57 -14.32 10.89 7.33
CA TYR A 57 -14.03 10.07 8.50
C TYR A 57 -12.88 10.66 9.31
N VAL A 58 -13.00 10.54 10.64
CA VAL A 58 -11.93 10.93 11.56
C VAL A 58 -10.83 9.87 11.54
N ILE A 59 -9.58 10.32 11.45
CA ILE A 59 -8.42 9.43 11.58
C ILE A 59 -8.25 9.03 13.04
N ILE A 60 -8.39 7.73 13.34
CA ILE A 60 -8.24 7.20 14.70
C ILE A 60 -6.81 6.75 15.03
N ARG A 61 -6.04 6.33 14.02
CA ARG A 61 -4.63 5.90 14.14
C ARG A 61 -3.94 5.86 12.78
N THR A 62 -2.62 5.84 12.79
CA THR A 62 -1.79 5.58 11.61
C THR A 62 -1.29 4.14 11.61
N VAL A 63 -1.25 3.49 10.44
CA VAL A 63 -0.69 2.14 10.27
C VAL A 63 0.83 2.25 10.18
N LYS A 64 1.58 1.48 10.99
CA LYS A 64 3.05 1.45 10.91
C LYS A 64 3.49 0.65 9.68
N LYS A 65 4.26 1.26 8.78
CA LYS A 65 4.89 0.57 7.66
C LYS A 65 6.16 -0.14 8.15
N THR A 66 6.19 -1.47 8.13
CA THR A 66 7.43 -2.24 8.29
C THR A 66 8.17 -2.23 6.96
N VAL A 67 9.06 -1.25 6.78
CA VAL A 67 9.94 -1.22 5.60
C VAL A 67 11.03 -2.27 5.80
N SER A 68 10.92 -3.41 5.12
CA SER A 68 12.04 -4.33 4.95
C SER A 68 13.03 -3.73 3.94
N VAL A 69 13.98 -2.94 4.45
CA VAL A 69 15.11 -2.46 3.65
C VAL A 69 16.00 -3.66 3.35
N ALA A 70 15.88 -4.23 2.16
CA ALA A 70 16.92 -5.09 1.61
C ALA A 70 18.12 -4.19 1.25
N VAL A 71 19.07 -4.07 2.17
CA VAL A 71 20.38 -3.48 1.88
C VAL A 71 21.11 -4.44 0.96
N ALA A 72 21.04 -4.22 -0.35
CA ALA A 72 21.96 -4.84 -1.29
C ALA A 72 23.34 -4.19 -1.09
N ASP A 73 24.17 -4.79 -0.24
CA ASP A 73 25.56 -4.40 -0.03
C ASP A 73 26.38 -4.70 -1.29
N ALA A 74 26.67 -3.66 -2.07
CA ALA A 74 27.49 -3.72 -3.27
C ALA A 74 28.99 -3.82 -2.92
N ARG A 75 29.42 -4.89 -2.24
CA ARG A 75 30.82 -5.06 -1.82
C ARG A 75 31.55 -6.30 -2.37
N THR A 76 31.00 -6.95 -3.40
CA THR A 76 31.60 -8.18 -3.99
C THR A 76 32.23 -7.97 -5.37
N THR A 77 32.73 -6.77 -5.69
CA THR A 77 33.43 -6.52 -6.98
C THR A 77 34.96 -6.42 -6.85
N LEU A 78 35.53 -6.45 -5.64
CA LEU A 78 36.97 -6.19 -5.45
C LEU A 78 37.83 -7.41 -5.10
N ARG A 79 37.33 -8.65 -5.20
CA ARG A 79 38.11 -9.85 -4.86
C ARG A 79 38.60 -10.72 -6.02
N THR A 80 38.34 -10.34 -7.27
CA THR A 80 38.72 -11.18 -8.44
C THR A 80 39.90 -10.63 -9.24
N LEU A 81 40.61 -9.58 -8.77
CA LEU A 81 41.70 -8.95 -9.55
C LEU A 81 43.12 -9.17 -9.01
N ILE A 82 43.34 -9.97 -7.96
CA ILE A 82 44.69 -10.20 -7.42
C ILE A 82 44.94 -11.65 -6.93
N ALA A 83 44.51 -12.67 -7.66
CA ALA A 83 45.01 -14.04 -7.43
C ALA A 83 45.20 -14.78 -8.75
#